data_AF-A2E6C2-F1
#
_entry.id   AF-A2E6C2-F1
#
_cell.length_a   1.000
_cell.length_b   1.000
_cell.length_c   1.000
_cell.angle_alpha   90.00
_cell.angle_beta   90.00
_cell.angle_gamma   90.00
#
_symmetry.space_group_name_H-M   'P 1'
#
loop_
_entity.id
_entity.type
_entity.pdbx_description
1 polymer ?
#
loop_
_entity_poly.entity_id
_entity_poly.type
_entity_poly.pdbx_seq_one_letter_code
_entity_poly.pdbx_strand_id
1 'polypeptide(L)'
;MSELLFIAPITKKNIKRPTWRGIPRISFTRPAVAAEVDPLVKPTCAAKAVETRQSLKVGTVVIFVGGEHQGKRAVVVADQGAGIVKVAGPVVPVNEISQDYLIATSTSIEVAANATEAQVEAAAAKVPEMVEYLKAPFTIKKGDRVHLMKF
;
A
#
# COMPACT_ATOMS: atom_id res chain seq x y z
N MET A 1 -0.69 28.89 -12.45
CA MET A 1 -1.51 30.11 -12.63
C MET A 1 -1.20 30.84 -13.94
N SER A 2 0.05 30.81 -14.46
CA SER A 2 0.44 31.42 -15.74
C SER A 2 -0.20 30.79 -16.99
N GLU A 3 -0.54 29.51 -16.93
CA GLU A 3 -1.05 28.74 -18.08
C GLU A 3 -2.42 29.20 -18.60
N LEU A 4 -3.24 29.82 -17.74
CA LEU A 4 -4.58 30.32 -18.10
C LEU A 4 -4.56 31.77 -18.61
N LEU A 5 -3.41 32.45 -18.60
CA LEU A 5 -3.31 33.87 -18.92
C LEU A 5 -3.49 34.19 -20.41
N PHE A 6 -3.29 33.20 -21.30
CA PHE A 6 -3.41 33.38 -22.76
C PHE A 6 -4.81 33.10 -23.31
N ILE A 7 -5.77 32.84 -22.42
CA ILE A 7 -7.17 32.60 -22.76
C ILE A 7 -7.81 33.93 -23.18
N ALA A 8 -8.25 34.04 -24.43
CA ALA A 8 -8.79 35.28 -25.00
C ALA A 8 -10.13 35.05 -25.73
N PRO A 9 -11.02 36.06 -25.80
CA PRO A 9 -12.24 35.97 -26.59
C PRO A 9 -11.95 36.08 -28.09
N ILE A 10 -12.61 35.25 -28.89
CA ILE A 10 -12.58 35.27 -30.35
C ILE A 10 -13.54 36.36 -30.82
N THR A 11 -13.01 37.35 -31.54
CA THR A 11 -13.77 38.49 -32.08
C THR A 11 -14.62 38.15 -33.31
N LYS A 12 -14.44 36.97 -33.91
CA LYS A 12 -15.14 36.53 -35.13
C LYS A 12 -16.49 35.89 -34.81
N LYS A 13 -17.57 36.41 -35.40
CA LYS A 13 -18.94 35.84 -35.32
C LYS A 13 -19.16 34.80 -36.43
N ASN A 14 -18.79 33.55 -36.16
CA ASN A 14 -18.97 32.45 -37.11
C ASN A 14 -20.39 31.84 -37.01
N ILE A 15 -21.15 31.88 -38.10
CA ILE A 15 -22.54 31.40 -38.18
C ILE A 15 -22.67 29.90 -37.89
N LYS A 16 -21.70 29.08 -38.32
CA LYS A 16 -21.71 27.62 -38.07
C LYS A 16 -21.60 27.25 -36.59
N ARG A 17 -21.32 28.25 -35.75
CA ARG A 17 -20.78 28.07 -34.41
C ARG A 17 -21.24 29.26 -33.54
N PRO A 18 -22.55 29.45 -33.36
CA PRO A 18 -23.14 30.65 -32.75
C PRO A 18 -22.90 30.72 -31.23
N THR A 19 -22.86 31.93 -30.69
CA THR A 19 -22.97 32.22 -29.26
C THR A 19 -24.34 32.85 -29.00
N TRP A 20 -25.15 32.21 -28.16
CA TRP A 20 -26.56 32.56 -27.95
C TRP A 20 -26.79 33.68 -26.93
N ARG A 21 -25.72 34.15 -26.27
CA ARG A 21 -25.70 35.21 -25.25
C ARG A 21 -24.50 36.12 -25.48
N GLY A 22 -24.36 37.17 -24.67
CA GLY A 22 -23.26 38.15 -24.75
C GLY A 22 -21.86 37.61 -24.43
N ILE A 23 -21.73 36.33 -24.06
CA ILE A 23 -20.43 35.69 -23.81
C ILE A 23 -19.83 35.26 -25.16
N PRO A 24 -18.67 35.82 -25.58
CA PRO A 24 -18.02 35.44 -26.82
C PRO A 24 -17.41 34.03 -26.72
N ARG A 25 -17.14 33.40 -27.85
CA ARG A 25 -16.36 32.15 -27.84
C ARG A 25 -14.94 32.47 -27.39
N ILE A 26 -14.37 31.61 -26.57
CA ILE A 26 -13.00 31.73 -26.07
C ILE A 26 -12.04 30.87 -26.91
N SER A 27 -10.86 31.40 -27.24
CA SER A 27 -9.73 30.63 -27.77
C SER A 27 -8.86 30.15 -26.61
N PHE A 28 -8.73 28.83 -26.49
CA PHE A 28 -7.83 28.15 -25.54
C PHE A 28 -6.48 27.84 -26.20
N THR A 29 -5.90 28.82 -26.89
CA THR A 29 -4.65 28.66 -27.64
C THR A 29 -3.52 29.45 -26.99
N ARG A 30 -2.34 28.86 -26.90
CA ARG A 30 -1.11 29.53 -26.47
C ARG A 30 -0.25 29.91 -27.69
N PRO A 31 0.44 31.06 -27.69
CA PRO A 31 1.33 31.42 -28.80
C PRO A 31 2.53 30.45 -28.87
N ALA A 32 3.06 30.22 -30.07
CA ALA A 32 4.16 29.28 -30.30
C ALA A 32 5.40 29.60 -29.45
N VAL A 33 5.73 30.89 -29.30
CA VAL A 33 6.85 31.37 -28.47
C VAL A 33 6.68 30.97 -27.00
N ALA A 34 5.46 30.92 -26.48
CA ALA A 34 5.23 30.54 -25.09
C ALA A 34 5.53 29.04 -24.86
N ALA A 35 5.38 28.19 -25.89
CA ALA A 35 5.69 26.77 -25.82
C ALA A 35 7.18 26.49 -25.59
N GLU A 36 8.06 27.38 -26.04
CA GLU A 36 9.52 27.31 -25.81
C GLU A 36 9.92 27.85 -24.44
N VAL A 37 9.27 28.93 -23.98
CA VAL A 37 9.60 29.60 -22.70
C VAL A 37 9.06 28.82 -21.49
N ASP A 38 7.85 28.28 -21.59
CA ASP A 38 7.19 27.52 -20.51
C ASP A 38 6.61 26.21 -21.08
N PRO A 39 7.37 25.11 -21.15
CA PRO A 39 6.82 23.84 -21.63
C PRO A 39 5.66 23.37 -20.74
N LEU A 40 4.58 22.90 -21.36
CA LEU A 40 3.43 22.33 -20.64
C LEU A 40 3.83 21.00 -20.01
N VAL A 41 4.28 21.03 -18.76
CA VAL A 41 4.54 19.82 -17.99
C VAL A 41 3.27 19.48 -17.23
N LYS A 42 2.73 18.26 -17.44
CA LYS A 42 1.60 17.78 -16.64
C LYS A 42 1.99 17.88 -15.16
N PRO A 43 1.13 18.42 -14.28
CA PRO A 43 1.46 18.46 -12.85
C PRO A 43 1.76 17.05 -12.40
N THR A 44 3.01 16.80 -12.01
CA THR A 44 3.39 15.54 -11.40
C THR A 44 2.82 15.57 -9.98
N CYS A 45 1.69 14.90 -9.78
CA CYS A 45 1.25 14.59 -8.42
C CYS A 45 2.32 13.69 -7.82
N ALA A 46 3.11 14.19 -6.86
CA ALA A 46 4.02 13.36 -6.10
C ALA A 46 3.18 12.29 -5.40
N ALA A 47 3.38 11.02 -5.77
CA ALA A 47 2.68 9.92 -5.14
C ALA A 47 2.97 9.93 -3.64
N LYS A 48 1.92 9.75 -2.82
CA LYS A 48 2.10 9.66 -1.37
C LYS A 48 3.01 8.49 -1.05
N ALA A 49 3.96 8.70 -0.16
CA ALA A 49 4.81 7.62 0.33
C ALA A 49 3.93 6.54 0.99
N VAL A 50 4.15 5.27 0.62
CA VAL A 50 3.47 4.15 1.26
C VAL A 50 4.25 3.81 2.52
N GLU A 51 3.65 4.08 3.67
CA GLU A 51 4.24 3.78 4.97
C GLU A 51 3.91 2.34 5.40
N THR A 52 4.83 1.73 6.14
CA THR A 52 4.59 0.44 6.80
C THR A 52 3.78 0.67 8.08
N ARG A 53 2.77 -0.17 8.32
CA ARG A 53 1.93 -0.09 9.52
C ARG A 53 2.76 -0.27 10.80
N GLN A 54 2.51 0.58 11.81
CA GLN A 54 3.22 0.55 13.09
C GLN A 54 3.06 -0.75 13.89
N SER A 55 2.01 -1.53 13.61
CA SER A 55 1.75 -2.82 14.24
C SER A 55 2.65 -3.94 13.70
N LEU A 56 3.23 -3.76 12.51
CA LEU A 56 4.14 -4.73 11.91
C LEU A 56 5.56 -4.37 12.32
N LYS A 57 5.97 -4.87 13.48
CA LYS A 57 7.35 -4.76 13.96
C LYS A 57 8.06 -6.10 13.78
N VAL A 58 9.39 -6.05 13.65
CA VAL A 58 10.23 -7.25 13.73
C VAL A 58 9.88 -8.07 14.98
N GLY A 59 9.62 -9.36 14.79
CA GLY A 59 9.20 -10.30 15.82
C GLY A 59 7.69 -10.43 16.01
N THR A 60 6.87 -9.60 15.36
CA THR A 60 5.40 -9.69 15.48
C THR A 60 4.88 -10.95 14.79
N VAL A 61 3.96 -11.67 15.44
CA VAL A 61 3.26 -12.79 14.82
C VAL A 61 2.13 -12.28 13.93
N VAL A 62 2.03 -12.84 12.74
CA VAL A 62 1.14 -12.38 11.68
C VAL A 62 0.36 -13.54 11.09
N ILE A 63 -0.90 -13.28 10.76
CA ILE A 63 -1.78 -14.22 10.06
C ILE A 63 -1.84 -13.81 8.58
N PHE A 64 -1.60 -14.78 7.70
CA PHE A 64 -1.81 -14.65 6.27
C PHE A 64 -3.28 -14.83 5.91
N VAL A 65 -3.84 -13.88 5.16
CA VAL A 65 -5.24 -13.93 4.73
C VAL A 65 -5.37 -14.20 3.23
N GLY A 66 -4.36 -13.85 2.44
CA GLY A 66 -4.32 -14.06 0.98
C GLY A 66 -3.06 -14.78 0.51
N GLY A 67 -3.03 -15.14 -0.77
CA GLY A 67 -1.90 -15.80 -1.42
C GLY A 67 -1.89 -17.33 -1.29
N GLU A 68 -0.72 -17.95 -1.38
CA GLU A 68 -0.55 -19.40 -1.24
C GLU A 68 -0.66 -19.87 0.22
N HIS A 69 -0.21 -19.04 1.17
CA HIS A 69 -0.13 -19.38 2.59
C HIS A 69 -1.36 -18.93 3.40
N GLN A 70 -2.55 -18.90 2.81
CA GLN A 70 -3.78 -18.45 3.47
C GLN A 70 -4.08 -19.25 4.74
N GLY A 71 -4.45 -18.53 5.80
CA GLY A 71 -4.71 -19.11 7.12
C GLY A 71 -3.45 -19.61 7.83
N LYS A 72 -2.24 -19.42 7.30
CA LYS A 72 -1.01 -19.75 8.02
C LYS A 72 -0.56 -18.60 8.91
N ARG A 73 0.22 -18.94 9.93
CA ARG A 73 0.82 -18.00 10.87
C ARG A 73 2.32 -17.99 10.67
N ALA A 74 2.91 -16.82 10.82
CA ALA A 74 4.35 -16.64 10.70
C ALA A 74 4.80 -15.39 11.46
N VAL A 75 6.10 -15.14 11.48
CA VAL A 75 6.73 -14.07 12.24
C VAL A 75 7.40 -13.09 11.29
N VAL A 76 7.22 -11.80 11.54
CA VAL A 76 7.95 -10.75 10.82
C VAL A 76 9.43 -10.81 11.20
N VAL A 77 10.30 -10.93 10.20
CA VAL A 77 11.75 -11.04 10.40
C VAL A 77 12.46 -9.74 10.05
N ALA A 78 11.98 -9.01 9.05
CA ALA A 78 12.55 -7.75 8.65
C ALA A 78 11.51 -6.90 7.92
N ASP A 79 11.56 -5.59 8.14
CA ASP A 79 10.74 -4.61 7.44
C ASP A 79 11.55 -4.05 6.28
N GLN A 80 11.10 -4.25 5.04
CA GLN A 80 11.81 -3.72 3.86
C GLN A 80 11.39 -2.28 3.51
N GLY A 81 10.30 -1.81 4.11
CA GLY A 81 9.74 -0.50 3.83
C GLY A 81 8.74 -0.53 2.67
N ALA A 82 8.16 0.62 2.36
CA ALA A 82 7.13 0.78 1.32
C ALA A 82 5.90 -0.15 1.50
N GLY A 83 5.62 -0.62 2.72
CA GLY A 83 4.51 -1.55 2.99
C GLY A 83 4.80 -3.02 2.66
N ILE A 84 6.06 -3.37 2.37
CA ILE A 84 6.52 -4.75 2.14
C ILE A 84 7.29 -5.25 3.37
N VAL A 85 6.97 -6.47 3.78
CA VAL A 85 7.52 -7.10 4.98
C VAL A 85 8.04 -8.49 4.65
N LYS A 86 9.19 -8.85 5.22
CA LYS A 86 9.78 -10.18 5.11
C LYS A 86 9.35 -11.02 6.31
N VAL A 87 8.76 -12.17 6.01
CA VAL A 87 8.10 -13.03 6.98
C VAL A 87 8.70 -14.44 6.90
N ALA A 88 8.86 -15.11 8.04
CA ALA A 88 9.31 -16.48 8.12
C ALA A 88 8.54 -17.26 9.20
N GLY A 89 8.35 -18.56 9.00
CA GLY A 89 7.69 -19.42 9.97
C GLY A 89 8.02 -20.91 9.76
N PRO A 90 7.47 -21.79 10.60
CA PRO A 90 7.75 -23.23 10.53
C PRO A 90 7.16 -23.91 9.29
N VAL A 91 6.03 -23.39 8.77
CA VAL A 91 5.32 -23.93 7.59
C VAL A 91 5.44 -23.01 6.38
N VAL A 92 5.80 -21.75 6.62
CA VAL A 92 5.89 -20.71 5.60
C VAL A 92 7.36 -20.38 5.41
N PRO A 93 7.91 -20.62 4.21
CA PRO A 93 9.30 -20.28 3.96
C PRO A 93 9.51 -18.77 4.02
N VAL A 94 10.78 -18.35 4.02
CA VAL A 94 11.12 -16.92 3.97
C VAL A 94 10.52 -16.27 2.72
N ASN A 95 9.51 -15.41 2.93
CA ASN A 95 8.73 -14.77 1.86
C ASN A 95 8.63 -13.26 2.05
N GLU A 96 8.54 -12.52 0.95
CA GLU A 96 8.31 -11.07 0.93
C GLU A 96 6.86 -10.79 0.54
N ILE A 97 6.10 -10.16 1.44
CA ILE A 97 4.65 -10.04 1.31
C ILE A 97 4.21 -8.62 1.69
N SER A 98 3.21 -8.10 0.97
CA SER A 98 2.65 -6.78 1.28
C SER A 98 1.77 -6.84 2.53
N GLN A 99 1.74 -5.74 3.28
CA GLN A 99 0.96 -5.59 4.51
C GLN A 99 -0.56 -5.76 4.33
N ASP A 100 -1.08 -5.73 3.11
CA ASP A 100 -2.51 -5.89 2.82
C ASP A 100 -3.01 -7.32 3.08
N TYR A 101 -2.13 -8.31 2.93
CA TYR A 101 -2.45 -9.72 3.15
C TYR A 101 -2.21 -10.19 4.59
N LEU A 102 -1.81 -9.27 5.47
CA LEU A 102 -1.31 -9.54 6.81
C LEU A 102 -2.26 -8.97 7.86
N ILE A 103 -2.59 -9.80 8.86
CA ILE A 103 -3.19 -9.35 10.12
C ILE A 103 -2.11 -9.45 11.20
N ALA A 104 -1.72 -8.30 11.74
CA ALA A 104 -0.84 -8.24 12.91
C ALA A 104 -1.60 -8.71 14.15
N THR A 105 -0.99 -9.62 14.92
CA THR A 105 -1.51 -10.02 16.23
C THR A 105 -0.74 -9.31 17.35
N SER A 106 -1.27 -9.34 18.57
CA SER A 106 -0.64 -8.72 19.74
C SER A 106 0.61 -9.47 20.22
N THR A 107 0.80 -10.73 19.79
CA THR A 107 1.93 -11.55 20.23
C THR A 107 3.19 -11.20 19.46
N SER A 108 4.30 -11.08 20.19
CA SER A 108 5.62 -10.76 19.65
C SER A 108 6.66 -11.70 20.24
N ILE A 109 7.58 -12.16 19.40
CA ILE A 109 8.70 -13.03 19.73
C ILE A 109 9.97 -12.23 19.48
N GLU A 110 10.92 -12.27 20.41
CA GLU A 110 12.21 -11.62 20.22
C GLU A 110 13.04 -12.40 19.20
N VAL A 111 13.22 -11.83 18.02
CA VAL A 111 13.93 -12.43 16.89
C VAL A 111 14.91 -11.41 16.32
N ALA A 112 16.11 -11.86 15.95
CA ALA A 112 17.09 -11.01 15.28
C ALA A 112 16.63 -10.64 13.87
N ALA A 113 17.02 -9.47 13.38
CA ALA A 113 16.72 -9.07 12.00
C ALA A 113 17.32 -10.07 11.00
N ASN A 114 16.57 -10.41 9.94
CA ASN A 114 16.96 -11.41 8.92
C ASN A 114 17.20 -12.84 9.46
N ALA A 115 16.49 -13.24 10.52
CA ALA A 115 16.47 -14.61 10.98
C ALA A 115 15.99 -15.64 9.94
N THR A 116 16.54 -16.84 10.03
CA THR A 116 16.11 -18.01 9.24
C THR A 116 14.96 -18.75 9.92
N GLU A 117 14.27 -19.61 9.18
CA GLU A 117 13.15 -20.43 9.68
C GLU A 117 13.52 -21.22 10.94
N ALA A 118 14.70 -21.84 10.95
CA ALA A 118 15.22 -22.58 12.10
C ALA A 118 15.45 -21.69 13.34
N GLN A 119 15.88 -20.44 13.13
CA GLN A 119 16.07 -19.49 14.23
C GLN A 119 14.74 -19.00 14.79
N VAL A 120 13.72 -18.85 13.95
CA VAL A 120 12.35 -18.52 14.38
C VAL A 120 11.76 -19.66 15.21
N GLU A 121 11.94 -20.92 14.79
CA GLU A 121 11.50 -22.08 15.57
C GLU A 121 12.25 -22.17 16.92
N ALA A 122 13.56 -21.93 16.94
CA ALA A 122 14.35 -21.93 18.16
C ALA A 122 13.95 -20.81 19.13
N ALA A 123 13.60 -19.62 18.62
CA ALA A 123 13.09 -18.52 19.42
C ALA A 123 11.69 -18.83 19.96
N ALA A 124 10.80 -19.39 19.11
CA ALA A 124 9.45 -19.79 19.50
C ALA A 124 9.46 -20.90 20.56
N ALA A 125 10.44 -21.82 20.53
CA ALA A 125 10.54 -22.90 21.52
C ALA A 125 10.78 -22.42 22.96
N LYS A 126 11.24 -21.16 23.16
CA LYS A 126 11.37 -20.56 24.49
C LYS A 126 10.02 -20.19 25.12
N VAL A 127 8.99 -19.99 24.29
CA VAL A 127 7.65 -19.64 24.73
C VAL A 127 6.79 -20.91 24.72
N PRO A 128 6.09 -21.24 25.82
CA PRO A 128 5.28 -22.45 25.87
C PRO A 128 4.23 -22.44 24.76
N GLU A 129 4.07 -23.58 24.08
CA GLU A 129 3.06 -23.84 23.04
C GLU A 129 3.16 -22.96 21.77
N MET A 130 4.14 -22.06 21.67
CA MET A 130 4.24 -21.13 20.54
C MET A 130 4.58 -21.83 19.21
N VAL A 131 5.40 -22.87 19.25
CA VAL A 131 5.73 -23.66 18.05
C VAL A 131 4.48 -24.35 17.49
N GLU A 132 3.63 -24.88 18.37
CA GLU A 132 2.36 -25.50 17.97
C GLU A 132 1.38 -24.45 17.45
N TYR A 133 1.31 -23.28 18.12
CA TYR A 133 0.50 -22.15 17.69
C TYR A 133 0.86 -21.65 16.28
N LEU A 134 2.16 -21.56 15.94
CA LEU A 134 2.62 -21.13 14.61
C LEU A 134 2.33 -22.17 13.52
N LYS A 135 2.33 -23.47 13.86
CA LYS A 135 1.99 -24.55 12.94
C LYS A 135 0.48 -24.67 12.71
N ALA A 136 -0.33 -24.26 13.67
CA ALA A 136 -1.78 -24.33 13.61
C ALA A 136 -2.37 -23.35 12.58
N PRO A 137 -3.30 -23.79 11.71
CA PRO A 137 -3.98 -22.91 10.77
C PRO A 137 -5.04 -22.04 11.47
N PHE A 138 -5.14 -20.79 11.05
CA PHE A 138 -6.23 -19.88 11.35
C PHE A 138 -7.42 -20.16 10.42
N THR A 139 -8.57 -20.45 11.01
CA THR A 139 -9.83 -20.72 10.29
C THR A 139 -10.97 -20.03 11.04
N ILE A 140 -11.97 -19.56 10.30
CA ILE A 140 -13.19 -18.94 10.84
C ILE A 140 -14.28 -20.01 10.89
N LYS A 141 -14.87 -20.22 12.06
CA LYS A 141 -15.94 -21.22 12.27
C LYS A 141 -17.31 -20.57 12.36
N LYS A 142 -18.35 -21.41 12.40
CA LYS A 142 -19.73 -20.94 12.59
C LYS A 142 -19.85 -20.19 13.92
N GLY A 143 -20.24 -18.92 13.85
CA GLY A 143 -20.41 -18.04 15.01
C GLY A 143 -19.29 -17.02 15.20
N ASP A 144 -18.15 -17.22 14.55
CA ASP A 144 -17.01 -16.31 14.62
C ASP A 144 -17.29 -15.00 13.86
N ARG A 145 -16.93 -13.87 14.47
CA ARG A 145 -17.15 -12.53 13.91
C ARG A 145 -15.85 -11.73 14.00
N VAL A 146 -15.15 -11.60 12.87
CA VAL A 146 -13.81 -10.98 12.81
C VAL A 146 -13.79 -9.56 13.38
N HIS A 147 -14.85 -8.77 13.19
CA HIS A 147 -14.97 -7.41 13.74
C HIS A 147 -15.09 -7.35 15.27
N LEU A 148 -15.49 -8.46 15.93
CA LEU A 148 -15.53 -8.58 17.39
C LEU A 148 -14.29 -9.28 17.95
N MET A 149 -13.51 -9.95 17.10
CA MET A 149 -12.26 -10.59 17.49
C MET A 149 -11.22 -9.53 17.80
N LYS A 150 -10.46 -9.76 18.87
CA LYS A 150 -9.26 -8.99 19.19
C LYS A 150 -8.06 -9.84 18.78
N PHE A 151 -7.22 -9.27 17.94
CA PHE A 151 -6.00 -9.88 17.42
C PHE A 151 -4.79 -9.39 18.20
#